data_AF-A0A8X6JA01-F1
#
_entry.id   AF-A0A8X6JA01-F1
#
_cell.length_a   1.000
_cell.length_b   1.000
_cell.length_c   1.000
_cell.angle_alpha   90.00
_cell.angle_beta   90.00
_cell.angle_gamma   90.00
#
_symmetry.space_group_name_H-M   'P 1'
#
loop_
_entity.id
_entity.type
_entity.pdbx_description
1 polymer ?
#
loop_
_entity_poly.entity_id
_entity_poly.type
_entity_poly.pdbx_seq_one_letter_code
_entity_poly.pdbx_strand_id
1 'polypeptide(L)'
;MTSQSPSQTDSDELNKLKRKRGCLRGAVTKQITKIESDILKPDITVEDLEESIELLTERGEELKLIDSQIESLIQVDQIEKLNLKV
;
A
#
# COMPACT_ATOMS: atom_id res chain seq x y z
N MET A 1 -2.89 -21.61 -27.92
CA MET A 1 -2.15 -20.86 -26.90
C MET A 1 -2.68 -19.44 -26.93
N THR A 2 -3.47 -19.06 -25.92
CA THR A 2 -4.16 -17.76 -25.87
C THR A 2 -3.15 -16.65 -25.67
N SER A 3 -2.94 -15.86 -26.72
CA SER A 3 -2.25 -14.57 -26.68
C SER A 3 -3.07 -13.61 -25.83
N GLN A 4 -2.76 -13.49 -24.55
CA GLN A 4 -3.23 -12.37 -23.75
C GLN A 4 -2.39 -11.14 -24.12
N SER A 5 -3.08 -10.12 -24.62
CA SER A 5 -2.51 -8.83 -24.96
C SER A 5 -1.93 -8.16 -23.70
N PRO A 6 -0.79 -7.44 -23.80
CA PRO A 6 -0.13 -6.78 -22.66
C PRO A 6 -1.05 -5.88 -21.82
N SER A 7 -2.09 -5.27 -22.43
CA SER A 7 -2.95 -4.27 -21.79
C SER A 7 -3.93 -4.78 -20.74
N GLN A 8 -4.23 -6.09 -20.70
CA GLN A 8 -5.22 -6.63 -19.76
C GLN A 8 -4.60 -6.95 -18.39
N THR A 9 -3.35 -7.45 -18.41
CA THR A 9 -2.59 -7.86 -17.23
C THR A 9 -2.27 -6.68 -16.30
N ASP A 10 -1.87 -5.54 -16.88
CA ASP A 10 -1.49 -4.34 -16.13
C ASP A 10 -2.70 -3.67 -15.44
N SER A 11 -3.88 -3.76 -16.06
CA SER A 11 -5.13 -3.26 -15.48
C SER A 11 -5.56 -4.08 -14.26
N ASP A 12 -5.43 -5.41 -14.35
CA ASP A 12 -5.75 -6.33 -13.25
C ASP A 12 -4.75 -6.19 -12.10
N GLU A 13 -3.46 -6.01 -12.41
CA GLU A 13 -2.43 -5.75 -11.41
C GLU A 13 -2.65 -4.41 -10.69
N LEU A 14 -2.96 -3.34 -11.42
CA LEU A 14 -3.28 -2.03 -10.84
C LEU A 14 -4.49 -2.12 -9.90
N ASN A 15 -5.53 -2.85 -10.29
CA ASN A 15 -6.70 -3.06 -9.44
C ASN A 15 -6.38 -3.88 -8.18
N LYS A 16 -5.51 -4.89 -8.31
CA LYS A 16 -5.01 -5.66 -7.17
C LYS A 16 -4.22 -4.79 -6.19
N LEU A 17 -3.31 -3.95 -6.70
CA LEU A 17 -2.52 -3.02 -5.89
C LEU A 17 -3.41 -1.99 -5.18
N LYS A 18 -4.41 -1.41 -5.87
CA LYS A 18 -5.38 -0.49 -5.25
C LYS A 18 -6.15 -1.13 -4.08
N ARG A 19 -6.56 -2.39 -4.22
CA ARG A 19 -7.21 -3.14 -3.12
C ARG A 19 -6.23 -3.37 -1.97
N LYS A 20 -5.00 -3.82 -2.26
CA LYS A 20 -3.96 -4.04 -1.25
C LYS A 20 -3.66 -2.75 -0.48
N ARG A 21 -3.52 -1.62 -1.17
CA ARG A 21 -3.38 -0.28 -0.57
C ARG A 21 -4.52 0.04 0.38
N GLY A 22 -5.76 -0.20 -0.05
CA GLY A 22 -6.94 0.02 0.79
C GLY A 22 -6.90 -0.78 2.09
N CYS A 23 -6.54 -2.07 2.01
CA CYS A 23 -6.39 -2.94 3.18
C CYS A 23 -5.27 -2.46 4.11
N LEU A 24 -4.09 -2.15 3.57
CA LEU A 24 -2.95 -1.66 4.36
C LEU A 24 -3.25 -0.34 5.05
N ARG A 25 -3.87 0.62 4.35
CA ARG A 25 -4.31 1.88 4.96
C ARG A 25 -5.23 1.61 6.15
N GLY A 26 -6.18 0.68 6.01
CA GLY A 26 -7.03 0.26 7.11
C GLY A 26 -6.26 -0.37 8.28
N ALA A 27 -5.23 -1.17 7.99
CA ALA A 27 -4.37 -1.75 9.01
C ALA A 27 -3.52 -0.70 9.75
N VAL A 28 -2.96 0.27 9.01
CA VAL A 28 -2.24 1.43 9.57
C VAL A 28 -3.14 2.23 10.50
N THR A 29 -4.35 2.58 10.06
CA THR A 29 -5.32 3.31 10.92
C THR A 29 -5.63 2.54 12.20
N LYS A 30 -5.88 1.22 12.09
CA LYS A 30 -6.12 0.38 13.29
C LYS A 30 -4.92 0.35 14.24
N GLN A 31 -3.70 0.30 13.71
CA GLN A 31 -2.48 0.31 14.51
C GLN A 31 -2.31 1.65 15.23
N ILE A 32 -2.57 2.78 14.55
CA ILE A 32 -2.55 4.11 15.17
C ILE A 32 -3.56 4.18 16.32
N THR A 33 -4.81 3.79 16.09
CA THR A 33 -5.85 3.79 17.14
C THR A 33 -5.50 2.85 18.30
N LYS A 34 -4.83 1.73 18.02
CA LYS A 34 -4.32 0.83 19.05
C LYS A 34 -3.27 1.54 19.91
N ILE A 35 -2.26 2.16 19.29
CA ILE A 35 -1.21 2.91 20.01
C ILE A 35 -1.83 4.02 20.85
N GLU A 36 -2.75 4.81 20.29
CA GLU A 36 -3.47 5.88 21.01
C GLU A 36 -4.25 5.36 22.22
N SER A 37 -4.75 4.13 22.15
CA SER A 37 -5.44 3.49 23.27
C SER A 37 -4.46 2.91 24.29
N ASP A 38 -3.36 2.33 23.82
CA ASP A 38 -2.35 1.66 24.64
C ASP A 38 -1.58 2.66 25.52
N ILE A 39 -1.26 3.85 25.00
CA ILE A 39 -0.60 4.92 25.79
C ILE A 39 -1.42 5.42 27.00
N LEU A 40 -2.73 5.14 27.02
CA LEU A 40 -3.62 5.52 28.12
C LEU A 40 -3.73 4.43 29.19
N LYS A 41 -3.17 3.25 28.94
CA LYS A 41 -3.23 2.13 29.88
C LYS A 41 -2.18 2.29 30.99
N PRO A 42 -2.55 2.03 32.25
CA PRO A 42 -1.63 2.20 33.38
C PRO A 42 -0.51 1.15 33.44
N ASP A 43 -0.66 0.04 32.73
CA ASP A 43 0.24 -1.12 32.71
C ASP A 43 1.06 -1.25 31.43
N ILE A 44 0.97 -0.29 30.50
CA ILE A 44 1.73 -0.32 29.25
C ILE A 44 3.22 -0.13 29.52
N THR A 45 4.07 -0.95 28.91
CA THR A 45 5.52 -0.77 29.00
C THR A 45 6.07 0.01 27.81
N VAL A 46 7.34 0.44 27.93
CA VAL A 46 8.04 1.07 26.81
C VAL A 46 8.23 0.07 25.68
N GLU A 47 8.56 -1.18 26.01
CA GLU A 47 8.74 -2.27 25.05
C GLU A 47 7.45 -2.55 24.25
N ASP A 48 6.29 -2.55 24.90
CA ASP A 48 4.99 -2.73 24.21
C ASP A 48 4.72 -1.62 23.18
N LEU A 49 5.13 -0.39 23.49
CA LEU A 49 5.00 0.76 22.60
C LEU A 49 6.02 0.72 21.47
N GLU A 50 7.26 0.31 21.75
CA GLU A 50 8.32 0.14 20.75
C GLU A 50 7.93 -0.88 19.69
N GLU A 51 7.46 -2.07 20.10
CA GLU A 51 6.96 -3.10 19.16
C GLU A 51 5.80 -2.55 18.31
N SER A 52 4.90 -1.78 18.93
CA SER A 52 3.75 -1.20 18.24
C SER A 52 4.15 -0.13 17.23
N ILE A 53 5.20 0.65 17.51
CA ILE A 53 5.75 1.69 16.63
C ILE A 53 6.58 1.08 15.50
N GLU A 54 7.37 0.04 15.78
CA GLU A 54 8.11 -0.71 14.75
C GLU A 54 7.14 -1.27 13.71
N LEU A 55 6.08 -1.94 14.18
CA LEU A 55 5.04 -2.48 13.31
C LEU A 55 4.27 -1.39 12.53
N LEU A 56 4.08 -0.21 13.12
CA LEU A 56 3.49 0.93 12.40
C LEU A 56 4.42 1.42 11.29
N THR A 57 5.73 1.45 11.56
CA THR A 57 6.77 1.90 10.62
C THR A 57 6.86 0.96 9.43
N GLU A 58 6.95 -0.35 9.66
CA GLU A 58 6.96 -1.36 8.60
C GLU A 58 5.74 -1.25 7.67
N ARG A 59 4.54 -1.09 8.25
CA ARG A 59 3.30 -0.92 7.46
C ARG A 59 3.29 0.40 6.69
N GLY A 60 3.88 1.44 7.25
CA GLY A 60 4.06 2.73 6.56
C GLY A 60 4.99 2.60 5.36
N GLU A 61 6.08 1.85 5.49
CA GLU A 61 7.01 1.56 4.40
C GLU A 61 6.36 0.69 3.31
N GLU A 62 5.60 -0.34 3.70
CA GLU A 62 4.85 -1.16 2.75
C GLU A 62 3.83 -0.32 1.97
N LEU A 63 3.16 0.63 2.63
CA LEU A 63 2.22 1.53 1.99
C LEU A 63 2.91 2.42 0.95
N LYS A 64 4.06 3.01 1.29
CA LYS A 64 4.88 3.81 0.36
C LYS A 64 5.29 2.98 -0.86
N LEU A 65 5.71 1.74 -0.65
CA LEU A 65 6.09 0.84 -1.75
C LEU A 65 4.92 0.59 -2.71
N ILE A 66 3.72 0.32 -2.18
CA ILE A 66 2.53 0.11 -3.03
C ILE A 66 2.15 1.39 -3.78
N ASP A 67 2.24 2.55 -3.13
CA ASP A 67 1.96 3.82 -3.79
C ASP A 67 2.94 4.05 -4.96
N SER A 68 4.23 3.78 -4.78
CA SER A 68 5.22 3.84 -5.86
C SER A 68 4.94 2.84 -7.00
N GLN A 69 4.50 1.61 -6.67
CA GLN A 69 4.11 0.62 -7.70
C GLN A 69 2.90 1.08 -8.51
N ILE A 70 1.90 1.66 -7.84
CA ILE A 70 0.71 2.21 -8.50
C ILE A 70 1.08 3.40 -9.41
N GLU A 71 1.92 4.31 -8.92
CA GLU A 71 2.40 5.45 -9.71
C GLU A 71 3.15 5.01 -10.96
N SER A 72 4.03 4.01 -10.85
CA SER A 72 4.78 3.47 -11.98
C SER A 72 3.87 2.90 -13.07
N LEU A 73 2.88 2.08 -12.70
CA LEU A 73 1.92 1.52 -13.67
C LEU A 73 1.07 2.61 -14.35
N ILE A 74 0.66 3.64 -13.61
CA ILE A 74 -0.10 4.76 -14.17
C ILE A 74 0.77 5.57 -15.15
N GLN A 75 2.06 5.78 -14.84
CA GLN A 75 2.98 6.48 -15.74
C GLN A 75 3.23 5.70 -17.04
N VAL A 76 3.39 4.39 -16.96
CA VAL A 76 3.55 3.52 -18.13
C VAL A 76 2.33 3.62 -19.05
N ASP A 77 1.12 3.47 -18.51
CA ASP A 77 -0.13 3.58 -19.28
C ASP A 77 -0.30 4.95 -19.96
N GLN A 78 0.16 6.04 -19.32
CA GLN A 78 0.16 7.37 -19.93
C GLN A 78 1.14 7.49 -21.10
N ILE A 79 2.35 6.95 -20.97
CA ILE A 79 3.37 6.96 -22.02
C ILE A 79 2.90 6.15 -23.25
N GLU A 80 2.35 4.95 -23.02
CA GLU A 80 1.82 4.12 -24.10
C GLU A 80 0.69 4.81 -24.88
N LYS A 81 -0.22 5.49 -24.18
CA LYS A 81 -1.30 6.27 -24.82
C LYS A 81 -0.81 7.46 -25.65
N LEU A 82 0.35 8.04 -25.31
CA LEU A 82 0.97 9.11 -26.10
C LEU A 82 1.62 8.55 -27.38
N ASN A 83 2.31 7.41 -27.28
CA ASN A 83 2.98 6.77 -28.41
C ASN A 83 2.01 6.17 -29.46
N LEU A 84 0.77 5.87 -29.09
CA LEU A 84 -0.27 5.39 -30.00
C LEU A 84 -1.01 6.50 -30.77
N LYS A 85 -0.70 7.78 -30.52
CA LYS A 85 -1.33 8.95 -31.16
C LYS A 85 -0.45 9.62 -32.22
N VAL A 86 0.71 9.05 -32.54
CA VAL A 86 1.69 9.53 -33.53
C VAL A 86 1.71 8.59 -34.72
#